data_AF-A0A1G2XCE3-F1
#
_entry.id   AF-A0A1G2XCE3-F1
#
_cell.length_a   1.000
_cell.length_b   1.000
_cell.length_c   1.000
_cell.angle_alpha   90.00
_cell.angle_beta   90.00
_cell.angle_gamma   90.00
#
_symmetry.space_group_name_H-M   'P 1'
#
loop_
_entity.id
_entity.type
_entity.pdbx_description
1 polymer ?
#
loop_
_entity_poly.entity_id
_entity_poly.type
_entity_poly.pdbx_seq_one_letter_code
_entity_poly.pdbx_strand_id
1 'polypeptide(L)'
;MDLASLIRDNIDDILVKIIQFTHIRHRVIAENIKNCRTAGFVPRRVDVEDFAKVMSVALAEHQRSKKLSLCDSHTITFSFGGKLDVKPEMDAAAHKLFEHDFRRYILLQKQRLKENIVNNKTACALLRHKRESADMAM
;
A
#
# COMPACT_ATOMS: atom_id res chain seq x y z
N MET A 1 -8.41 17.69 -25.88
CA MET A 1 -7.93 16.74 -24.85
C MET A 1 -9.05 15.80 -24.52
N ASP A 2 -8.80 14.50 -24.61
CA ASP A 2 -9.81 13.44 -24.45
C ASP A 2 -10.01 13.12 -22.95
N LEU A 3 -11.26 13.08 -22.49
CA LEU A 3 -11.60 12.74 -21.11
C LEU A 3 -11.14 11.31 -20.77
N ALA A 4 -11.09 10.41 -21.75
CA ALA A 4 -10.60 9.05 -21.55
C ALA A 4 -9.08 9.00 -21.35
N SER A 5 -8.28 9.92 -21.93
CA SER A 5 -6.84 10.00 -21.64
C SER A 5 -6.59 10.49 -20.21
N LEU A 6 -7.35 11.50 -19.75
CA LEU A 6 -7.23 12.01 -18.38
C LEU A 6 -7.65 10.97 -17.33
N ILE A 7 -8.71 10.21 -17.56
CA ILE A 7 -9.15 9.11 -16.66
C ILE A 7 -8.16 7.94 -16.70
N ARG A 8 -7.44 7.73 -17.81
CA ARG A 8 -6.38 6.71 -17.91
C ARG A 8 -5.22 7.02 -16.96
N ASP A 9 -4.68 8.22 -17.03
CA ASP A 9 -3.51 8.65 -16.24
C ASP A 9 -3.78 8.56 -14.72
N ASN A 10 -4.98 8.94 -14.28
CA ASN A 10 -5.32 9.00 -12.85
C ASN A 10 -5.50 7.61 -12.20
N ILE A 11 -5.95 6.60 -12.93
CA ILE A 11 -6.08 5.23 -12.39
C ILE A 11 -4.72 4.53 -12.38
N ASP A 12 -3.87 4.79 -13.38
CA ASP A 12 -2.49 4.29 -13.41
C ASP A 12 -1.74 4.78 -12.16
N ASP A 13 -1.88 6.06 -11.82
CA ASP A 13 -1.27 6.65 -10.63
C ASP A 13 -1.71 5.95 -9.33
N ILE A 14 -3.01 5.66 -9.18
CA ILE A 14 -3.53 4.92 -8.02
C ILE A 14 -2.96 3.50 -7.96
N LEU A 15 -2.96 2.77 -9.07
CA LEU A 15 -2.39 1.42 -9.11
C LEU A 15 -0.90 1.42 -8.79
N VAL A 16 -0.15 2.41 -9.28
CA VAL A 16 1.25 2.62 -8.91
C VAL A 16 1.41 2.88 -7.42
N LYS A 17 0.53 3.69 -6.79
CA LYS A 17 0.58 3.91 -5.33
C LYS A 17 0.30 2.63 -4.54
N ILE A 18 -0.66 1.81 -4.99
CA ILE A 18 -0.94 0.51 -4.35
C ILE A 18 0.27 -0.42 -4.45
N ILE A 19 0.95 -0.45 -5.60
CA ILE A 19 2.18 -1.24 -5.79
C ILE A 19 3.30 -0.72 -4.87
N GLN A 20 3.51 0.60 -4.80
CA GLN A 20 4.50 1.20 -3.90
C GLN A 20 4.20 0.88 -2.44
N PHE A 21 2.95 1.06 -2.00
CA PHE A 21 2.52 0.75 -0.63
C PHE A 21 2.75 -0.72 -0.29
N THR A 22 2.38 -1.63 -1.19
CA THR A 22 2.56 -3.08 -0.97
C THR A 22 4.03 -3.48 -0.93
N HIS A 23 4.94 -2.81 -1.67
CA HIS A 23 6.38 -3.01 -1.50
C HIS A 23 6.90 -2.55 -0.13
N ILE A 24 6.47 -1.38 0.35
CA ILE A 24 6.85 -0.88 1.67
C ILE A 24 6.31 -1.82 2.77
N ARG A 25 5.03 -2.22 2.66
CA ARG A 25 4.40 -3.18 3.58
C ARG A 25 5.13 -4.53 3.59
N HIS A 26 5.54 -5.03 2.42
CA HIS A 26 6.31 -6.27 2.32
C HIS A 26 7.61 -6.16 3.12
N ARG A 27 8.36 -5.06 2.94
CA ARG A 27 9.62 -4.83 3.65
C ARG A 27 9.42 -4.82 5.17
N VAL A 28 8.41 -4.11 5.67
CA VAL A 28 8.11 -4.07 7.11
C VAL A 28 7.77 -5.47 7.65
N ILE A 29 6.97 -6.26 6.93
CA ILE A 29 6.64 -7.64 7.34
C ILE A 29 7.88 -8.54 7.31
N ALA A 30 8.73 -8.41 6.28
CA ALA A 30 9.96 -9.18 6.18
C ALA A 30 10.95 -8.83 7.31
N GLU A 31 11.10 -7.55 7.65
CA GLU A 31 11.90 -7.07 8.78
C GLU A 31 11.35 -7.59 10.11
N ASN A 32 10.02 -7.60 10.29
CA ASN A 32 9.38 -8.20 11.47
C ASN A 32 9.71 -9.69 11.63
N ILE A 33 9.72 -10.46 10.54
CA ILE A 33 10.05 -11.89 10.58
C ILE A 33 11.54 -12.08 10.83
N LYS A 34 12.40 -11.32 10.16
CA LYS A 34 13.86 -11.43 10.26
C LYS A 34 14.36 -11.08 11.66
N ASN A 35 13.85 -10.00 12.25
CA ASN A 35 14.38 -9.43 13.48
C ASN A 35 13.65 -9.92 14.74
N CYS A 36 12.63 -10.80 14.62
CA CYS A 36 11.82 -11.22 15.77
C CYS A 36 12.58 -11.96 16.88
N ARG A 37 13.85 -12.35 16.66
CA ARG A 37 14.70 -12.96 17.68
C ARG A 37 15.79 -12.02 18.21
N THR A 38 15.81 -10.78 17.74
CA THR A 38 16.76 -9.75 18.18
C THR A 38 16.27 -9.16 19.51
N ALA A 39 17.21 -8.90 20.43
CA ALA A 39 16.89 -8.26 21.71
C ALA A 39 16.25 -6.88 21.48
N GLY A 40 15.22 -6.56 22.26
CA GLY A 40 14.49 -5.29 22.15
C GLY A 40 13.63 -5.15 20.89
N PHE A 41 13.39 -6.24 20.14
CA PHE A 41 12.54 -6.21 18.96
C PHE A 41 11.10 -5.82 19.29
N VAL A 42 10.56 -4.86 18.53
CA VAL A 42 9.16 -4.45 18.57
C VAL A 42 8.57 -4.55 17.15
N PRO A 43 7.51 -5.35 16.93
CA PRO A 43 6.93 -5.48 15.61
C PRO A 43 6.26 -4.19 15.17
N ARG A 44 6.40 -3.88 13.87
CA ARG A 44 5.82 -2.69 13.25
C ARG A 44 4.77 -3.04 12.21
N ARG A 45 3.92 -2.08 11.88
CA ARG A 45 2.97 -2.17 10.77
C ARG A 45 2.93 -0.86 10.01
N VAL A 46 2.54 -0.94 8.75
CA VAL A 46 2.04 0.23 8.03
C VAL A 46 0.53 0.29 8.20
N ASP A 47 -0.03 1.50 8.21
CA ASP A 47 -1.48 1.67 8.34
C ASP A 47 -2.18 1.49 6.98
N VAL A 48 -2.89 0.37 6.85
CA VAL A 48 -3.64 0.04 5.64
C VAL A 48 -4.92 0.87 5.55
N GLU A 49 -5.53 1.20 6.68
CA GLU A 49 -6.78 1.96 6.72
C GLU A 49 -6.53 3.42 6.38
N ASP A 50 -5.46 4.01 6.92
CA ASP A 50 -5.03 5.37 6.58
C ASP A 50 -4.69 5.48 5.09
N PHE A 51 -3.92 4.52 4.55
CA PHE A 51 -3.65 4.48 3.10
C PHE A 51 -4.94 4.34 2.27
N ALA A 52 -5.84 3.42 2.63
CA ALA A 52 -7.10 3.23 1.92
C ALA A 52 -7.98 4.48 1.96
N LYS A 53 -8.01 5.18 3.10
CA LYS A 53 -8.73 6.45 3.25
C LYS A 53 -8.17 7.53 2.34
N VAL A 54 -6.86 7.71 2.31
CA VAL A 54 -6.18 8.68 1.43
C VAL A 54 -6.51 8.40 -0.04
N MET A 55 -6.41 7.15 -0.49
CA MET A 55 -6.78 6.77 -1.87
C MET A 55 -8.26 7.02 -2.16
N SER A 56 -9.14 6.69 -1.22
CA SER A 56 -10.60 6.86 -1.37
C SER A 56 -11.00 8.33 -1.50
N VAL A 57 -10.41 9.20 -0.68
CA VAL A 57 -10.62 10.64 -0.76
C VAL A 57 -10.12 11.19 -2.10
N ALA A 58 -8.93 10.80 -2.54
CA ALA A 58 -8.38 11.23 -3.83
C ALA A 58 -9.27 10.79 -5.01
N LEU A 59 -9.80 9.56 -4.98
CA LEU A 59 -10.72 9.05 -5.99
C LEU A 59 -12.07 9.80 -5.98
N ALA A 60 -12.63 10.07 -4.81
CA ALA A 60 -13.88 10.83 -4.67
C ALA A 60 -13.73 12.27 -5.21
N GLU A 61 -12.63 12.94 -4.89
CA GLU A 61 -12.33 14.27 -5.43
C GLU A 61 -12.08 14.23 -6.93
N HIS A 62 -11.42 13.20 -7.45
CA HIS A 62 -11.23 13.01 -8.89
C HIS A 62 -12.56 12.85 -9.63
N GLN A 63 -13.52 12.11 -9.08
CA GLN A 63 -14.84 11.96 -9.71
C GLN A 63 -15.54 13.30 -9.93
N ARG A 64 -15.42 14.21 -8.95
CA ARG A 64 -15.99 15.56 -8.96
C ARG A 64 -15.21 16.55 -9.81
N SER A 65 -13.89 16.63 -9.62
CA SER A 65 -13.04 17.70 -10.15
C SER A 65 -12.27 17.32 -11.43
N LYS A 66 -12.28 16.02 -11.79
CA LYS A 66 -11.43 15.40 -12.82
C LYS A 66 -9.92 15.53 -12.57
N LYS A 67 -9.52 15.97 -11.36
CA LYS A 67 -8.13 16.05 -10.93
C LYS A 67 -7.89 15.04 -9.81
N LEU A 68 -6.86 14.21 -9.94
CA LEU A 68 -6.42 13.38 -8.83
C LEU A 68 -5.51 14.21 -7.93
N SER A 69 -5.89 14.36 -6.67
CA SER A 69 -5.11 15.09 -5.67
C SER A 69 -4.84 14.18 -4.47
N LEU A 70 -3.58 13.78 -4.34
CA LEU A 70 -3.10 12.98 -3.22
C LEU A 70 -2.68 13.94 -2.10
N CYS A 71 -3.26 13.72 -0.92
CA CYS A 71 -2.98 14.54 0.26
C CYS A 71 -2.33 13.70 1.34
N ASP A 72 -1.40 14.31 2.06
CA ASP A 72 -0.76 13.68 3.22
C ASP A 72 -1.78 13.34 4.31
N SER A 73 -1.42 12.35 5.12
CA SER A 73 -2.18 11.93 6.30
C SER A 73 -1.24 11.71 7.48
N HIS A 74 -1.73 11.02 8.53
CA HIS A 74 -0.92 10.74 9.72
C HIS A 74 0.32 9.90 9.41
N THR A 75 0.15 8.86 8.59
CA THR A 75 1.21 7.90 8.29
C THR A 75 1.69 7.93 6.83
N ILE A 76 1.01 8.69 5.97
CA ILE A 76 1.25 8.75 4.53
C ILE A 76 1.72 10.15 4.14
N THR A 77 2.81 10.21 3.37
CA THR A 77 3.34 11.45 2.81
C THR A 77 3.64 11.28 1.33
N PHE A 78 3.28 12.27 0.51
CA PHE A 78 3.60 12.35 -0.90
C PHE A 78 4.66 13.44 -1.13
N SER A 79 5.90 13.02 -1.31
CA SER A 79 7.03 13.93 -1.54
C SER A 79 7.12 14.36 -3.02
N PHE A 80 8.00 15.34 -3.29
CA PHE A 80 8.21 15.89 -4.64
C PHE A 80 8.46 14.77 -5.67
N GLY A 81 7.81 14.85 -6.83
CA GLY A 81 7.79 13.77 -7.82
C GLY A 81 6.77 12.66 -7.53
N GLY A 82 5.88 12.86 -6.56
CA GLY A 82 4.81 11.93 -6.22
C GLY A 82 5.32 10.66 -5.51
N LYS A 83 6.50 10.69 -4.90
CA LYS A 83 7.03 9.53 -4.19
C LYS A 83 6.22 9.30 -2.92
N LEU A 84 5.76 8.06 -2.74
CA LEU A 84 5.02 7.63 -1.56
C LEU A 84 6.02 7.27 -0.45
N ASP A 85 5.89 7.95 0.68
CA ASP A 85 6.57 7.62 1.92
C ASP A 85 5.52 7.21 2.96
N VAL A 86 5.77 6.09 3.65
CA VAL A 86 4.85 5.52 4.64
C VAL A 86 5.61 5.31 5.93
N LYS A 87 5.14 5.92 7.01
CA LYS A 87 5.73 5.82 8.34
C LYS A 87 5.23 4.54 9.04
N PRO A 88 6.10 3.54 9.31
CA PRO A 88 5.69 2.36 10.05
C PRO A 88 5.56 2.68 11.55
N GLU A 89 4.51 2.15 12.15
CA GLU A 89 4.17 2.38 13.55
C GLU A 89 4.25 1.08 14.36
N MET A 90 4.29 1.19 15.69
CA MET A 90 4.26 0.03 16.57
C MET A 90 2.96 -0.75 16.38
N ASP A 91 3.07 -2.05 16.16
CA ASP A 91 1.91 -2.93 16.09
C ASP A 91 1.61 -3.51 17.47
N ALA A 92 0.82 -2.78 18.27
CA ALA A 92 0.47 -3.20 19.62
C ALA A 92 -0.18 -4.61 19.67
N ALA A 93 -1.02 -4.93 18.69
CA ALA A 93 -1.68 -6.23 18.62
C ALA A 93 -0.70 -7.36 18.30
N ALA A 94 0.19 -7.15 17.33
CA ALA A 94 1.23 -8.12 17.02
C ALA A 94 2.28 -8.23 18.13
N HIS A 95 2.57 -7.12 18.84
CA HIS A 95 3.48 -7.12 19.98
C HIS A 95 2.92 -7.96 21.13
N LYS A 96 1.64 -7.79 21.46
CA LYS A 96 0.96 -8.64 22.44
C LYS A 96 0.99 -10.13 22.05
N LEU A 97 0.79 -10.45 20.78
CA LEU A 97 0.94 -11.84 20.31
C LEU A 97 2.38 -12.33 20.40
N PHE A 98 3.35 -11.48 20.11
CA PHE A 98 4.77 -11.82 20.19
C PHE A 98 5.19 -12.22 21.61
N GLU A 99 4.70 -11.50 22.63
CA GLU A 99 5.01 -11.76 24.05
C GLU A 99 4.31 -13.01 24.60
N HIS A 100 3.08 -13.29 24.16
CA HIS A 100 2.25 -14.35 24.77
C HIS A 100 2.09 -15.62 23.92
N ASP A 101 2.19 -15.52 22.59
CA ASP A 101 2.03 -16.64 21.66
C ASP A 101 2.85 -16.42 20.39
N PHE A 102 4.14 -16.69 20.50
CA PHE A 102 5.09 -16.53 19.40
C PHE A 102 4.70 -17.33 18.15
N ARG A 103 4.06 -18.50 18.30
CA ARG A 103 3.59 -19.30 17.15
C ARG A 103 2.49 -18.55 16.40
N ARG A 104 1.50 -18.01 17.10
CA ARG A 104 0.45 -17.17 16.50
C ARG A 104 1.01 -15.89 15.90
N TYR A 105 2.00 -15.27 16.52
CA TYR A 105 2.71 -14.12 15.94
C TYR A 105 3.31 -14.46 14.57
N ILE A 106 4.05 -15.57 14.45
CA ILE A 106 4.65 -15.99 13.17
C ILE A 106 3.57 -16.32 12.14
N LEU A 107 2.48 -16.98 12.53
CA LEU A 107 1.35 -17.25 11.64
C LEU A 107 0.70 -15.96 11.14
N LEU A 108 0.53 -14.96 12.02
CA LEU A 108 0.01 -13.63 11.65
C LEU A 108 0.91 -12.95 10.60
N GLN A 109 2.23 -12.95 10.80
CA GLN A 109 3.15 -12.34 9.82
C GLN A 109 3.10 -13.06 8.47
N LYS A 110 3.04 -14.40 8.45
CA LYS A 110 2.87 -15.19 7.22
C LYS A 110 1.56 -14.88 6.51
N GLN A 111 0.46 -14.75 7.25
CA GLN A 111 -0.84 -14.42 6.69
C GLN A 111 -0.83 -13.03 6.04
N ARG A 112 -0.31 -12.03 6.74
CA ARG A 112 -0.17 -10.67 6.20
C ARG A 112 0.71 -10.62 4.95
N LEU A 113 1.77 -11.43 4.91
CA LEU A 113 2.63 -11.52 3.73
C LEU A 113 1.86 -12.07 2.52
N LYS A 114 1.05 -13.13 2.71
CA LYS A 114 0.20 -13.70 1.66
C LYS A 114 -0.79 -12.67 1.13
N GLU A 115 -1.52 -12.00 2.03
CA GLU A 115 -2.47 -10.93 1.67
C GLU A 115 -1.79 -9.82 0.86
N ASN A 116 -0.62 -9.36 1.32
CA ASN A 116 0.12 -8.31 0.66
C ASN A 116 0.62 -8.73 -0.74
N ILE A 117 1.04 -9.98 -0.92
CA ILE A 117 1.42 -10.54 -2.23
C ILE A 117 0.22 -10.57 -3.17
N VAL A 118 -0.95 -11.02 -2.70
CA VAL A 118 -2.17 -11.06 -3.51
C VAL A 118 -2.57 -9.65 -3.95
N ASN A 119 -2.54 -8.68 -3.04
CA ASN A 119 -2.85 -7.27 -3.34
C ASN A 119 -1.88 -6.70 -4.38
N ASN A 120 -0.57 -6.93 -4.21
CA ASN A 120 0.44 -6.45 -5.15
C ASN A 120 0.27 -7.07 -6.55
N LYS A 121 0.08 -8.41 -6.62
CA LYS A 121 -0.14 -9.11 -7.89
C LYS A 121 -1.38 -8.60 -8.60
N THR A 122 -2.47 -8.38 -7.85
CA THR A 122 -3.72 -7.86 -8.39
C THR A 122 -3.52 -6.46 -8.97
N ALA A 123 -2.87 -5.55 -8.23
CA ALA A 123 -2.58 -4.20 -8.71
C ALA A 123 -1.67 -4.21 -9.96
N CYS A 124 -0.64 -5.06 -9.99
CA CYS A 124 0.23 -5.22 -11.15
C CYS A 124 -0.54 -5.74 -12.39
N ALA A 125 -1.41 -6.72 -12.20
CA ALA A 125 -2.22 -7.29 -13.28
C ALA A 125 -3.21 -6.26 -13.84
N LEU A 126 -3.88 -5.50 -12.98
CA LEU A 126 -4.78 -4.43 -13.38
C LEU A 126 -4.05 -3.32 -14.15
N LEU A 127 -2.86 -2.93 -13.69
CA LEU A 127 -2.05 -1.90 -14.35
C LEU A 127 -1.61 -2.37 -15.74
N ARG A 128 -1.16 -3.62 -15.86
CA ARG A 128 -0.78 -4.20 -17.14
C ARG A 128 -1.95 -4.25 -18.12
N HIS A 129 -3.07 -4.83 -17.69
CA HIS A 129 -4.28 -4.96 -18.53
C HIS A 129 -4.76 -3.60 -19.03
N LYS A 130 -4.72 -2.58 -18.17
CA LYS A 130 -5.13 -1.22 -18.53
C LYS A 130 -4.22 -0.59 -19.59
N ARG A 131 -2.92 -0.81 -19.51
CA ARG A 131 -1.95 -0.33 -20.51
C ARG A 131 -2.10 -1.05 -21.84
N GLU A 132 -2.21 -2.38 -21.82
CA GLU A 132 -2.46 -3.19 -23.03
C GLU A 132 -3.78 -2.81 -23.72
N SER A 133 -4.83 -2.54 -22.95
CA SER A 133 -6.12 -2.07 -23.49
C SER A 133 -6.04 -0.65 -24.09
N ALA A 134 -5.11 0.18 -23.62
CA ALA A 134 -4.88 1.51 -24.17
C ALA A 134 -4.11 1.44 -25.50
N ASP A 135 -3.13 0.54 -25.60
CA ASP A 135 -2.33 0.33 -26.81
C ASP A 135 -3.16 -0.28 -27.96
N MET A 136 -4.17 -1.12 -27.65
CA MET A 136 -5.08 -1.67 -28.66
C MET A 136 -6.18 -0.69 -29.12
N ALA A 137 -6.38 0.43 -28.42
CA ALA A 137 -7.40 1.43 -28.73
C ALA A 137 -6.86 2.67 -29.47
N MET A 138 -5.54 2.71 -29.73
CA MET A 138 -4.85 3.68 -30.60
C MET A 138 -4.72 3.14 -32.02
#